data_AF-U9U0H9-F1
#
_entry.id   AF-U9U0H9-F1
#
_cell.length_a   1.000
_cell.length_b   1.000
_cell.length_c   1.000
_cell.angle_alpha   90.00
_cell.angle_beta   90.00
_cell.angle_gamma   90.00
#
_symmetry.space_group_name_H-M   'P 1'
#
loop_
_entity.id
_entity.type
_entity.pdbx_description
1 polymer ?
#
loop_
_entity_poly.entity_id
_entity_poly.type
_entity_poly.pdbx_seq_one_letter_code
_entity_poly.pdbx_strand_id
1 'polypeptide(L)'
;MSKLNKDILFLIFEELQNNSKYLFSCLMVNRIWCETVIPILWRNPWRYAINYYKKNSLYSIITSYLSNDIKESLTKKGIKILGQSLTF
;
A
#
# COMPACT_ATOMS: atom_id res chain seq x y z
N MET A 1 -10.12 18.85 20.60
CA MET A 1 -10.40 17.60 19.86
C MET A 1 -9.88 16.44 20.70
N SER A 2 -10.77 15.57 21.19
CA SER A 2 -10.37 14.35 21.89
C SER A 2 -9.52 13.49 20.97
N LYS A 3 -8.30 13.16 21.39
CA LYS A 3 -7.39 12.32 20.61
C LYS A 3 -7.84 10.87 20.77
N LEU A 4 -8.53 10.32 19.78
CA LEU A 4 -8.87 8.91 19.76
C LEU A 4 -7.57 8.09 19.69
N ASN A 5 -7.48 7.02 20.50
CA ASN A 5 -6.33 6.13 20.49
C ASN A 5 -6.18 5.48 19.09
N LYS A 6 -4.94 5.36 18.60
CA LYS A 6 -4.61 4.66 17.36
C LYS A 6 -5.18 3.25 17.30
N ASP A 7 -5.20 2.53 18.43
CA ASP A 7 -5.73 1.16 18.51
C ASP A 7 -7.23 1.13 18.24
N ILE A 8 -7.97 2.10 18.78
CA ILE A 8 -9.41 2.24 18.54
C ILE A 8 -9.66 2.61 17.08
N LEU A 9 -8.89 3.57 16.53
CA LEU A 9 -8.98 3.93 15.12
C LEU A 9 -8.71 2.72 14.20
N PHE A 10 -7.73 1.89 14.56
CA PHE A 10 -7.39 0.70 13.80
C PHE A 10 -8.57 -0.27 13.73
N LEU A 11 -9.20 -0.57 14.87
CA LEU A 11 -10.38 -1.44 14.92
C LEU A 11 -11.53 -0.88 14.06
N ILE A 12 -11.80 0.43 14.14
CA ILE A 12 -12.83 1.08 13.32
C ILE A 12 -12.53 0.92 11.83
N PHE A 13 -11.28 1.17 11.42
CA PHE A 13 -10.90 1.07 10.02
C PHE A 13 -10.86 -0.39 9.52
N GLU A 14 -10.59 -1.36 10.39
CA GLU A 14 -10.62 -2.78 10.03
C GLU A 14 -12.04 -3.23 9.65
N GLU A 15 -13.08 -2.72 10.32
CA GLU A 15 -14.47 -2.95 9.92
C GLU A 15 -14.80 -2.35 8.54
N LEU A 16 -14.13 -1.25 8.16
CA LEU A 16 -14.30 -0.59 6.87
C LEU A 16 -13.52 -1.24 5.73
N GLN A 17 -12.75 -2.30 5.99
CA GLN A 17 -11.79 -2.87 5.02
C GLN A 17 -12.41 -3.37 3.71
N ASN A 18 -13.72 -3.68 3.68
CA ASN A 18 -14.39 -4.12 2.46
C ASN A 18 -14.77 -2.97 1.53
N ASN A 19 -14.70 -1.73 2.01
CA ASN A 19 -15.02 -0.55 1.22
C ASN A 19 -13.81 0.37 1.14
N SER A 20 -13.02 0.16 0.09
CA SER A 20 -11.79 0.91 -0.18
C SER A 20 -12.00 2.41 -0.22
N LYS A 21 -13.15 2.87 -0.73
CA LYS A 21 -13.47 4.30 -0.84
C LYS A 21 -13.38 5.01 0.51
N TYR A 22 -13.91 4.39 1.57
CA TYR A 22 -13.86 4.96 2.91
C TYR A 22 -12.42 5.00 3.45
N LEU A 23 -11.67 3.92 3.30
CA LEU A 23 -10.27 3.89 3.72
C LEU A 23 -9.43 4.94 2.99
N PHE A 24 -9.63 5.12 1.68
CA PHE A 24 -8.93 6.17 0.93
C PHE A 24 -9.29 7.58 1.40
N SER A 25 -10.56 7.83 1.73
CA SER A 25 -10.96 9.12 2.32
C SER A 25 -10.28 9.38 3.68
N CYS A 26 -10.09 8.34 4.51
CA CYS A 26 -9.42 8.47 5.80
C CYS A 26 -7.95 8.95 5.68
N LEU A 27 -7.27 8.66 4.55
CA LEU A 27 -5.89 9.13 4.32
C LEU A 27 -5.78 10.67 4.30
N MET A 28 -6.85 11.37 3.93
CA MET A 28 -6.89 12.82 3.77
C MET A 28 -7.35 13.56 5.04
N VAL A 29 -7.71 12.85 6.11
CA VAL A 29 -8.27 13.46 7.33
C VAL A 29 -7.19 14.12 8.18
N ASN A 30 -6.17 13.34 8.58
CA ASN A 30 -4.99 13.84 9.28
C ASN A 30 -3.88 12.77 9.29
N ARG A 31 -2.69 13.14 9.77
CA ARG A 31 -1.53 12.24 9.85
C ARG A 31 -1.79 10.97 10.66
N ILE A 32 -2.50 11.04 11.78
CA ILE A 32 -2.80 9.88 12.62
C ILE A 32 -3.68 8.88 11.85
N TRP A 33 -4.73 9.36 11.19
CA TRP A 33 -5.63 8.51 10.40
C TRP A 33 -4.90 7.88 9.21
N CYS A 34 -4.09 8.67 8.51
CA CYS A 34 -3.26 8.18 7.42
C CYS A 34 -2.33 7.04 7.89
N GLU A 35 -1.55 7.28 8.94
CA GLU A 35 -0.65 6.26 9.51
C GLU A 35 -1.38 4.98 9.94
N THR A 36 -2.58 5.10 10.52
CA THR A 36 -3.35 3.94 10.98
C THR A 36 -4.00 3.15 9.83
N VAL A 37 -4.41 3.81 8.74
CA VAL A 37 -5.08 3.14 7.61
C VAL A 37 -4.11 2.45 6.65
N ILE A 38 -2.88 2.96 6.53
CA ILE A 38 -1.87 2.41 5.62
C ILE A 38 -1.69 0.89 5.81
N PRO A 39 -1.49 0.34 7.02
CA PRO A 39 -1.37 -1.11 7.23
C PRO A 39 -2.58 -1.92 6.74
N ILE A 40 -3.80 -1.36 6.85
CA ILE A 40 -5.04 -2.02 6.43
C ILE A 40 -5.15 -2.03 4.90
N LEU A 41 -4.81 -0.92 4.25
CA LEU A 41 -4.80 -0.84 2.78
C LEU A 41 -3.72 -1.76 2.18
N TRP A 42 -2.55 -1.82 2.80
CA TRP A 42 -1.40 -2.58 2.30
C TRP A 42 -1.35 -4.03 2.76
N ARG A 43 -2.29 -4.50 3.60
CA ARG A 43 -2.41 -5.93 3.99
C ARG A 43 -2.58 -6.84 2.77
N ASN A 44 -3.37 -6.39 1.79
CA ASN A 44 -3.42 -7.00 0.48
C ASN A 44 -3.50 -5.88 -0.57
N PRO A 45 -2.36 -5.47 -1.15
CA PRO A 45 -2.33 -4.31 -2.02
C PRO A 45 -3.09 -4.55 -3.34
N TRP A 46 -3.38 -5.81 -3.71
CA TRP A 46 -4.14 -6.14 -4.94
C TRP A 46 -5.65 -6.27 -4.69
N ARG A 47 -6.09 -6.19 -3.43
CA ARG A 47 -7.49 -6.41 -3.02
C ARG A 47 -8.44 -5.40 -3.66
N TYR A 48 -8.00 -4.15 -3.73
CA TYR A 48 -8.86 -3.07 -4.15
C TYR A 48 -8.72 -2.86 -5.65
N ALA A 49 -9.84 -2.82 -6.35
CA ALA A 49 -9.94 -2.44 -7.75
C ALA A 49 -9.72 -0.92 -7.92
N ILE A 50 -8.63 -0.41 -7.34
CA ILE A 50 -8.18 0.95 -7.54
C ILE A 50 -7.76 1.02 -9.00
N ASN A 51 -8.33 1.96 -9.73
CA ASN A 51 -7.99 2.23 -11.11
C ASN A 51 -6.61 2.92 -11.18
N TYR A 52 -5.58 2.24 -10.69
CA TYR A 52 -4.22 2.48 -11.13
C TYR A 52 -4.23 2.06 -12.60
N TYR A 53 -4.10 3.00 -13.53
CA TYR A 53 -4.21 2.75 -14.98
C TYR A 53 -3.20 1.72 -15.57
N LYS A 54 -2.50 0.95 -14.73
CA LYS A 54 -2.02 -0.42 -14.95
C LYS A 54 -1.61 -1.03 -13.58
N LYS A 55 -2.04 -2.26 -13.23
CA LYS A 55 -1.48 -3.03 -12.08
C LYS A 55 0.07 -3.12 -12.11
N ASN A 56 0.66 -2.98 -13.29
CA ASN A 56 2.10 -2.92 -13.50
C ASN A 56 2.77 -1.77 -12.73
N SER A 57 2.08 -0.66 -12.45
CA SER A 57 2.68 0.46 -11.70
C SER A 57 2.95 0.06 -10.25
N LEU A 58 2.01 -0.62 -9.59
CA LEU A 58 2.15 -1.04 -8.21
C LEU A 58 3.21 -2.14 -8.05
N TYR A 59 3.24 -3.09 -8.99
CA TYR A 59 4.33 -4.06 -9.09
C TYR A 59 5.69 -3.36 -9.24
N SER A 60 5.80 -2.41 -10.18
CA SER A 60 7.03 -1.64 -10.41
C SER A 60 7.50 -0.90 -9.14
N ILE A 61 6.57 -0.21 -8.45
CA ILE A 61 6.86 0.51 -7.21
C ILE A 61 7.39 -0.45 -6.14
N ILE A 62 6.70 -1.57 -5.89
CA ILE A 62 7.15 -2.51 -4.85
C ILE A 62 8.51 -3.10 -5.21
N THR A 63 8.71 -3.47 -6.47
CA THR A 63 10.00 -4.01 -6.90
C THR A 63 11.13 -2.98 -6.87
N SER A 64 10.86 -1.68 -7.05
CA SER A 64 11.91 -0.66 -7.00
C SER A 64 12.52 -0.52 -5.61
N TYR A 65 11.72 -0.72 -4.55
CA TYR A 65 12.18 -0.68 -3.14
C TYR A 65 12.87 -1.97 -2.66
N LEU A 66 12.89 -3.05 -3.44
CA LEU A 66 13.63 -4.26 -3.07
C LEU A 66 15.14 -4.04 -3.16
N SER A 67 15.90 -4.71 -2.28
CA SER A 67 17.36 -4.74 -2.36
C SER A 67 17.83 -5.45 -3.63
N ASN A 68 19.06 -5.15 -4.08
CA ASN A 68 19.62 -5.77 -5.28
C ASN A 68 19.73 -7.29 -5.14
N ASP A 69 20.09 -7.82 -3.97
CA ASP A 69 20.18 -9.26 -3.72
C ASP A 69 18.82 -9.97 -3.91
N ILE A 70 17.74 -9.35 -3.43
CA ILE A 70 16.39 -9.88 -3.63
C ILE A 70 16.01 -9.81 -5.11
N LYS A 71 16.31 -8.69 -5.78
CA LYS A 71 16.04 -8.52 -7.21
C LYS A 71 16.76 -9.59 -8.05
N GLU A 72 18.02 -9.88 -7.74
CA GLU A 72 18.82 -10.90 -8.40
C GLU A 72 18.24 -12.31 -8.15
N SER A 73 17.90 -12.63 -6.91
CA SER A 73 17.28 -13.91 -6.54
C SER A 73 15.95 -14.16 -7.26
N LEU A 74 15.10 -13.13 -7.38
CA LEU A 74 13.84 -13.19 -8.12
C LEU A 74 14.09 -13.39 -9.62
N THR A 75 15.07 -12.67 -10.18
CA THR A 75 15.42 -12.78 -11.61
C THR A 75 15.95 -14.17 -11.94
N LYS A 76 16.80 -14.76 -11.08
CA LYS A 76 17.27 -16.15 -11.18
C LYS A 76 16.13 -17.18 -11.18
N LYS A 77 15.03 -16.88 -10.49
CA LYS A 77 13.79 -17.69 -10.49
C LYS A 77 12.86 -17.40 -11.68
N GLY A 78 13.28 -16.56 -12.63
CA GLY A 78 12.51 -16.23 -13.83
C GLY A 78 11.47 -15.12 -13.63
N ILE A 79 11.46 -14.44 -12.48
CA ILE A 79 10.54 -13.32 -12.22
C ILE A 79 11.13 -12.05 -12.83
N LYS A 80 10.50 -11.52 -13.88
CA LYS A 80 10.93 -10.29 -14.56
C LYS A 80 10.61 -9.06 -13.72
N ILE A 81 11.63 -8.44 -13.15
CA ILE A 81 11.51 -7.15 -12.49
C ILE A 81 11.65 -6.04 -13.54
N LEU A 82 10.60 -5.23 -13.72
CA LEU A 82 10.70 -4.02 -14.52
C LEU A 82 11.47 -2.97 -13.72
N GLY A 83 12.77 -2.87 -13.98
CA GLY A 83 13.57 -1.75 -13.53
C GLY A 83 13.22 -0.52 -14.35
N GLN A 84 12.23 0.26 -13.92
CA GLN A 84 12.26 1.69 -14.24
C GLN A 84 13.01 2.36 -13.11
N SER A 85 14.17 2.94 -13.45
CA SER A 85 14.77 3.97 -12.62
C SER A 85 13.68 5.01 -12.37
N LEU A 86 13.19 5.08 -11.14
CA LEU A 86 12.40 6.22 -10.70
C LEU A 86 13.42 7.34 -10.52
N THR A 87 13.74 8.04 -11.60
CA THR A 87 14.37 9.37 -11.51
C THR A 87 13.33 10.26 -10.86
N PHE A 88 13.43 10.40 -9.55
CA PHE A 88 12.84 11.52 -8.81
C PHE A 88 13.70 12.76 -9.02
#